data_AF-A0A7R7T6Y9-F1
#
_entry.id   AF-A0A7R7T6Y9-F1
#
_cell.length_a   1.000
_cell.length_b   1.000
_cell.length_c   1.000
_cell.angle_alpha   90.00
_cell.angle_beta   90.00
_cell.angle_gamma   90.00
#
_symmetry.space_group_name_H-M   'P 1'
#
loop_
_entity.id
_entity.type
_entity.pdbx_description
1 polymer ?
#
loop_
_entity_poly.entity_id
_entity_poly.type
_entity_poly.pdbx_seq_one_letter_code
_entity_poly.pdbx_strand_id
1 'polypeptide(L)'
;MQVTETLAEGLKRELKIVVPATDLESRLSARLEEMKGQVQLKGFRPGKVPVAHLRRIYGKSAMAEIVQNILNENARKTLEERGERAALQPSFELPEDETDAGQVLEGKKDLSYTMSYEVLPKFELGDLNGIAIERPVAEVSDEEVDTEVKRLARDSAEYQPKDGEAADGDRLTISYLGKIDGVPFDGGADDNAFVQLGSGRFIPGFEEQLLGAKAGEERVLNVTFPEAYGAAQLAGKAATFDVVVKEVSAPVEATIDDEWAKKFGIESLEELRATMRQQLESQLGAATRTKVKRQLLDKLDEKHAFELPPTMVEQEFQNVWNQVTQDLQRSGRSFADEDTTEEAAKADYRKIAERRVRLGLVLSEIGEKNSIQVTDEEVQRALVDRIRQFPGQEKQVYDFYRENPDALASLRAPIFEEKVVDYLLGLAAITDKTVSREDLMKDDEEEAKA
;
A
#
# COMPACT_ATOMS: atom_id res chain seq x y z
N MET A 1 -37.59 23.86 -2.47
CA MET A 1 -37.01 22.63 -1.89
C MET A 1 -37.47 22.54 -0.44
N GLN A 2 -37.85 21.35 0.01
CA GLN A 2 -38.15 21.09 1.42
C GLN A 2 -37.13 20.09 1.94
N VAL A 3 -36.43 20.44 3.02
CA VAL A 3 -35.46 19.57 3.70
C VAL A 3 -36.06 19.23 5.07
N THR A 4 -36.16 17.94 5.37
CA THR A 4 -36.67 17.45 6.65
C THR A 4 -35.64 16.49 7.24
N GLU A 5 -35.17 16.77 8.44
CA GLU A 5 -34.23 15.89 9.14
C GLU A 5 -34.99 14.70 9.75
N THR A 6 -34.62 13.50 9.33
CA THR A 6 -35.27 12.25 9.73
C THR A 6 -34.46 11.50 10.77
N LEU A 7 -33.14 11.66 10.78
CA LEU A 7 -32.24 11.06 11.76
C LEU A 7 -31.11 12.03 12.13
N ALA A 8 -30.82 12.13 13.43
CA ALA A 8 -29.66 12.82 13.98
C ALA A 8 -29.15 12.05 15.21
N GLU A 9 -28.30 11.04 14.99
CA GLU A 9 -27.74 10.18 16.04
C GLU A 9 -26.21 10.15 15.94
N GLY A 10 -25.52 10.59 16.99
CA GLY A 10 -24.05 10.73 16.98
C GLY A 10 -23.58 11.60 15.81
N LEU A 11 -22.68 11.07 14.99
CA LEU A 11 -22.23 11.69 13.75
C LEU A 11 -23.14 11.45 12.54
N LYS A 12 -24.12 10.54 12.62
CA LYS A 12 -25.00 10.21 11.48
C LYS A 12 -26.12 11.23 11.31
N ARG A 13 -26.39 11.57 10.06
CA ARG A 13 -27.48 12.45 9.63
C ARG A 13 -28.23 11.80 8.48
N GLU A 14 -29.56 11.86 8.54
CA GLU A 14 -30.43 11.54 7.41
C GLU A 14 -31.39 12.69 7.15
N LEU A 15 -31.43 13.15 5.91
CA LEU A 15 -32.29 14.24 5.47
C LEU A 15 -33.17 13.76 4.32
N LYS A 16 -34.49 13.86 4.51
CA LYS A 16 -35.45 13.71 3.42
C LYS A 16 -35.59 15.03 2.67
N ILE A 17 -35.24 15.03 1.40
CA ILE A 17 -35.28 16.22 0.54
C ILE A 17 -36.34 16.02 -0.55
N VAL A 18 -37.19 17.03 -0.72
CA VAL A 18 -38.20 17.07 -1.79
C VAL A 18 -37.92 18.26 -2.71
N VAL A 19 -37.68 17.95 -3.98
CA VAL A 19 -37.48 18.90 -5.07
C VAL A 19 -38.74 18.93 -5.93
N PRO A 20 -39.41 20.09 -6.05
CA PRO A 20 -40.64 20.22 -6.83
C PRO A 20 -40.45 19.88 -8.30
N ALA A 21 -41.44 19.23 -8.91
CA ALA A 21 -41.47 18.90 -10.35
C ALA A 21 -41.29 20.15 -11.24
N THR A 22 -41.76 21.31 -10.78
CA THR A 22 -41.62 22.58 -11.50
C THR A 22 -40.16 23.04 -11.65
N ASP A 23 -39.29 22.77 -10.66
CA ASP A 23 -37.86 23.07 -10.75
C ASP A 23 -37.17 22.10 -11.72
N LEU A 24 -37.52 20.80 -11.65
CA LEU A 24 -37.04 19.78 -12.57
C LEU A 24 -37.39 20.11 -14.02
N GLU A 25 -38.65 20.48 -14.27
CA GLU A 25 -39.17 20.84 -15.58
C GLU A 25 -38.50 22.09 -16.16
N SER A 26 -38.25 23.10 -15.32
CA SER A 26 -37.54 24.33 -15.69
C SER A 26 -36.10 24.02 -16.11
N ARG A 27 -35.37 23.23 -15.31
CA ARG A 27 -33.99 22.82 -15.63
C ARG A 27 -33.91 21.93 -16.87
N LEU A 28 -34.87 21.03 -17.06
CA LEU A 28 -34.96 20.19 -18.27
C LEU A 28 -35.18 21.05 -19.50
N SER A 29 -36.07 22.04 -19.44
CA SER A 29 -36.35 22.94 -20.55
C SER A 29 -35.11 23.76 -20.94
N ALA A 30 -34.38 24.27 -19.95
CA ALA A 30 -33.12 25.00 -20.17
C ALA A 30 -32.06 24.10 -20.82
N ARG A 31 -31.85 22.89 -20.29
CA ARG A 31 -30.88 21.92 -20.83
C ARG A 31 -31.20 21.52 -22.26
N LEU A 32 -32.47 21.28 -22.58
CA LEU A 32 -32.90 20.94 -23.94
C LEU A 32 -32.68 22.09 -24.94
N GLU A 33 -32.82 23.35 -24.51
CA GLU A 33 -32.55 24.50 -25.36
C GLU A 33 -31.04 24.69 -25.61
N GLU A 34 -30.18 24.42 -24.62
CA GLU A 34 -28.72 24.37 -24.82
C GLU A 34 -28.31 23.26 -25.81
N MET A 35 -28.87 22.07 -25.64
CA MET A 35 -28.57 20.91 -26.50
C MET A 35 -28.92 21.14 -27.97
N LYS A 36 -29.88 22.03 -28.26
CA LYS A 36 -30.30 22.38 -29.63
C LYS A 36 -29.14 22.85 -30.51
N GLY A 37 -28.15 23.54 -29.91
CA GLY A 37 -26.94 23.99 -30.62
C GLY A 37 -25.85 22.93 -30.77
N GLN A 38 -25.86 21.90 -29.93
CA GLN A 38 -24.80 20.88 -29.86
C GLN A 38 -25.16 19.58 -30.60
N VAL A 39 -26.46 19.25 -30.68
CA VAL A 39 -26.93 17.98 -31.21
C VAL A 39 -27.13 18.03 -32.73
N GLN A 40 -26.54 17.05 -33.43
CA GLN A 40 -26.79 16.80 -34.85
C GLN A 40 -27.76 15.61 -35.01
N LEU A 41 -29.01 15.91 -35.38
CA LEU A 41 -30.02 14.89 -35.64
C LEU A 41 -30.28 14.75 -37.15
N LYS A 42 -30.28 13.51 -37.64
CA LYS A 42 -30.61 13.20 -39.05
C LYS A 42 -31.98 13.76 -39.40
N GLY A 43 -32.05 14.56 -40.47
CA GLY A 43 -33.29 15.20 -40.94
C GLY A 43 -33.55 16.61 -40.41
N PHE A 44 -32.73 17.12 -39.48
CA PHE A 44 -32.86 18.49 -38.96
C PHE A 44 -31.58 19.31 -39.19
N ARG A 45 -31.75 20.58 -39.53
CA ARG A 45 -30.63 21.54 -39.57
C ARG A 45 -30.14 21.81 -38.14
N PRO A 46 -28.82 21.87 -37.88
CA PRO A 46 -28.27 22.20 -36.56
C PRO A 46 -28.94 23.46 -35.97
N GLY A 47 -29.32 23.42 -34.69
CA GLY A 47 -30.01 24.54 -34.03
C GLY A 47 -31.52 24.65 -34.33
N LYS A 48 -32.10 23.83 -35.21
CA LYS A 48 -33.51 23.92 -35.63
C LYS A 48 -34.35 22.70 -35.26
N VAL A 49 -33.84 21.82 -34.41
CA VAL A 49 -34.62 20.70 -33.88
C VAL A 49 -35.67 21.26 -32.90
N PRO A 50 -36.96 20.90 -33.03
CA PRO A 50 -37.98 21.27 -32.05
C PRO A 50 -37.70 20.66 -30.67
N VAL A 51 -37.89 21.44 -29.60
CA VAL A 51 -37.66 21.01 -28.19
C VAL A 51 -38.48 19.78 -27.83
N ALA A 52 -39.73 19.67 -28.32
CA ALA A 52 -40.57 18.49 -28.11
C ALA A 52 -39.95 17.20 -28.69
N HIS A 53 -39.23 17.30 -29.81
CA HIS A 53 -38.56 16.15 -30.41
C HIS A 53 -37.27 15.79 -29.65
N LEU A 54 -36.51 16.80 -29.20
CA LEU A 54 -35.36 16.60 -28.32
C LEU A 54 -35.77 15.95 -27.00
N ARG A 55 -36.86 16.40 -26.38
CA ARG A 55 -37.40 15.81 -25.15
C ARG A 55 -37.76 14.35 -25.32
N ARG A 56 -38.32 13.95 -26.47
CA ARG A 56 -38.68 12.56 -26.74
C ARG A 56 -37.45 11.65 -26.84
N ILE A 57 -36.35 12.13 -27.40
CA ILE A 57 -35.14 11.35 -27.65
C ILE A 57 -34.18 11.39 -26.44
N TYR A 58 -33.95 12.57 -25.88
CA TYR A 58 -32.94 12.84 -24.85
C TYR A 58 -33.52 13.24 -23.50
N GLY A 59 -34.83 13.39 -23.36
CA GLY A 59 -35.44 13.92 -22.14
C GLY A 59 -35.12 13.07 -20.90
N LYS A 60 -35.16 11.74 -21.01
CA LYS A 60 -34.84 10.84 -19.90
C LYS A 60 -33.37 10.91 -19.49
N SER A 61 -32.44 10.91 -20.46
CA SER A 61 -31.00 10.99 -20.17
C SER A 61 -30.60 12.37 -19.64
N ALA A 62 -31.17 13.44 -20.19
CA ALA A 62 -30.94 14.81 -19.70
C ALA A 62 -31.52 14.99 -18.29
N MET A 63 -32.70 14.43 -18.01
CA MET A 63 -33.27 14.47 -16.67
C MET A 63 -32.43 13.68 -15.66
N ALA A 64 -31.91 12.51 -16.03
CA ALA A 64 -31.01 11.75 -15.15
C ALA A 64 -29.74 12.56 -14.78
N GLU A 65 -29.14 13.25 -15.76
CA GLU A 65 -28.01 14.17 -15.51
C GLU A 65 -28.40 15.33 -14.58
N ILE A 66 -29.58 15.93 -14.81
CA ILE A 66 -30.12 17.01 -13.97
C ILE A 66 -30.36 16.53 -12.54
N VAL A 67 -30.96 15.36 -12.36
CA VAL A 67 -31.19 14.77 -11.03
C VAL A 67 -29.85 14.58 -10.32
N GLN A 68 -28.85 13.99 -10.97
CA GLN A 68 -27.53 13.80 -10.36
C GLN A 68 -26.88 15.14 -9.96
N ASN A 69 -26.98 16.17 -10.81
CA ASN A 69 -26.47 17.50 -10.51
C ASN A 69 -27.22 18.14 -9.32
N ILE A 70 -28.55 18.01 -9.27
CA ILE A 70 -29.37 18.50 -8.17
C ILE A 70 -28.99 17.81 -6.85
N LEU A 71 -28.80 16.49 -6.85
CA LEU A 71 -28.38 15.74 -5.65
C LEU A 71 -27.06 16.31 -5.11
N ASN A 72 -26.06 16.47 -5.98
CA ASN A 72 -24.74 17.01 -5.62
C ASN A 72 -24.79 18.49 -5.18
N GLU A 73 -25.52 19.34 -5.90
CA GLU A 73 -25.69 20.76 -5.56
C GLU A 73 -26.40 20.94 -4.22
N ASN A 74 -27.50 20.22 -4.02
CA ASN A 74 -28.29 20.30 -2.79
C ASN A 74 -27.51 19.77 -1.60
N ALA A 75 -26.75 18.69 -1.77
CA ALA A 75 -25.88 18.18 -0.71
C ALA A 75 -24.87 19.25 -0.27
N ARG A 76 -24.15 19.87 -1.22
CA ARG A 76 -23.19 20.95 -0.92
C ARG A 76 -23.84 22.12 -0.21
N LYS A 77 -24.98 22.63 -0.74
CA LYS A 77 -25.71 23.74 -0.13
C LYS A 77 -26.23 23.42 1.26
N THR A 78 -26.79 22.23 1.46
CA THR A 78 -27.35 21.82 2.75
C THR A 78 -26.26 21.71 3.81
N LEU A 79 -25.10 21.15 3.45
CA LEU A 79 -23.93 21.07 4.34
C LEU A 79 -23.39 22.46 4.68
N GLU A 80 -23.29 23.36 3.69
CA GLU A 80 -22.84 24.75 3.88
C GLU A 80 -23.79 25.55 4.79
N GLU A 81 -25.11 25.49 4.53
CA GLU A 81 -26.14 26.16 5.33
C GLU A 81 -26.15 25.67 6.78
N ARG A 82 -25.84 24.39 7.01
CA ARG A 82 -25.74 23.78 8.34
C ARG A 82 -24.38 23.96 9.00
N GLY A 83 -23.37 24.45 8.27
CA GLY A 83 -21.99 24.55 8.76
C GLY A 83 -21.38 23.18 9.14
N GLU A 84 -21.81 22.13 8.45
CA GLU A 84 -21.39 20.74 8.65
C GLU A 84 -20.44 20.33 7.52
N ARG A 85 -19.41 19.56 7.84
CA ARG A 85 -18.53 18.93 6.84
C ARG A 85 -18.82 17.43 6.84
N ALA A 86 -19.12 16.87 5.68
CA ALA A 86 -19.34 15.43 5.56
C ALA A 86 -17.99 14.68 5.58
N ALA A 87 -17.94 13.58 6.32
CA ALA A 87 -16.76 12.71 6.43
C ALA A 87 -16.45 11.97 5.12
N LEU A 88 -17.51 11.59 4.41
CA LEU A 88 -17.47 10.94 3.11
C LEU A 88 -18.50 11.62 2.18
N GLN A 89 -18.48 11.27 0.90
CA GLN A 89 -19.52 11.71 -0.02
C GLN A 89 -20.90 11.23 0.49
N PRO A 90 -21.91 12.11 0.59
CA PRO A 90 -23.24 11.72 1.00
C PRO A 90 -23.82 10.62 0.10
N SER A 91 -24.47 9.64 0.71
CA SER A 91 -25.27 8.64 0.00
C SER A 91 -26.65 9.18 -0.30
N PHE A 92 -27.21 8.79 -1.44
CA PHE A 92 -28.54 9.19 -1.86
C PHE A 92 -29.39 7.96 -2.17
N GLU A 93 -30.49 7.82 -1.45
CA GLU A 93 -31.49 6.79 -1.70
C GLU A 93 -32.70 7.42 -2.40
N LEU A 94 -32.93 6.97 -3.63
CA LEU A 94 -34.11 7.32 -4.41
C LEU A 94 -35.27 6.37 -4.03
N PRO A 95 -36.54 6.77 -4.23
CA PRO A 95 -37.68 5.90 -3.97
C PRO A 95 -37.62 4.66 -4.87
N GLU A 96 -37.83 3.48 -4.29
CA GLU A 96 -37.72 2.19 -4.99
C GLU A 96 -38.80 1.95 -6.04
N ASP A 97 -39.89 2.70 -6.02
CA ASP A 97 -41.01 2.51 -6.93
C ASP A 97 -40.63 2.96 -8.36
N GLU A 98 -40.45 1.99 -9.27
CA GLU A 98 -40.09 2.22 -10.68
C GLU A 98 -41.08 3.16 -11.39
N THR A 99 -42.35 3.14 -10.99
CA THR A 99 -43.39 4.02 -11.54
C THR A 99 -43.19 5.47 -11.10
N ASP A 100 -42.74 5.69 -9.87
CA ASP A 100 -42.39 7.01 -9.36
C ASP A 100 -41.10 7.54 -9.97
N ALA A 101 -40.08 6.71 -10.09
CA ALA A 101 -38.83 7.06 -10.76
C ALA A 101 -39.08 7.44 -12.23
N GLY A 102 -39.95 6.70 -12.94
CA GLY A 102 -40.36 7.02 -14.30
C GLY A 102 -41.06 8.38 -14.43
N GLN A 103 -41.94 8.73 -13.49
CA GLN A 103 -42.65 10.02 -13.51
C GLN A 103 -41.77 11.21 -13.14
N VAL A 104 -40.80 11.01 -12.24
CA VAL A 104 -39.77 12.01 -11.92
C VAL A 104 -38.89 12.28 -13.15
N LEU A 105 -38.45 11.22 -13.85
CA LEU A 105 -37.67 11.35 -15.09
C LEU A 105 -38.44 12.04 -16.23
N GLU A 106 -39.76 12.03 -16.18
CA GLU A 106 -40.62 12.76 -17.12
C GLU A 106 -40.92 14.21 -16.70
N GLY A 107 -40.50 14.62 -15.50
CA GLY A 107 -40.78 15.94 -14.92
C GLY A 107 -42.23 16.11 -14.42
N LYS A 108 -42.94 15.00 -14.18
CA LYS A 108 -44.36 14.98 -13.81
C LYS A 108 -44.62 14.81 -12.31
N LYS A 109 -43.60 14.39 -11.56
CA LYS A 109 -43.66 14.15 -10.12
C LYS A 109 -42.48 14.80 -9.43
N ASP A 110 -42.68 15.21 -8.18
CA ASP A 110 -41.64 15.73 -7.33
C ASP A 110 -40.57 14.65 -7.08
N LEU A 111 -39.30 15.06 -7.08
CA LEU A 111 -38.19 14.20 -6.69
C LEU A 111 -38.08 14.22 -5.17
N SER A 112 -38.44 13.11 -4.52
CA SER A 112 -38.17 12.86 -3.11
C SER A 112 -36.98 11.91 -2.99
N TYR A 113 -35.99 12.21 -2.17
CA TYR A 113 -34.87 11.31 -1.88
C TYR A 113 -34.42 11.45 -0.42
N THR A 114 -33.79 10.40 0.10
CA THR A 114 -33.11 10.43 1.39
C THR A 114 -31.62 10.64 1.17
N MET A 115 -31.05 11.64 1.83
CA MET A 115 -29.63 11.90 1.85
C MET A 115 -29.06 11.48 3.21
N SER A 116 -28.14 10.52 3.21
CA SER A 116 -27.50 10.00 4.42
C SER A 116 -26.02 10.34 4.41
N TYR A 117 -25.52 10.93 5.50
CA TYR A 117 -24.12 11.30 5.63
C TYR A 117 -23.67 11.28 7.08
N GLU A 118 -22.36 11.20 7.28
CA GLU A 118 -21.72 11.31 8.58
C GLU A 118 -20.99 12.65 8.66
N VAL A 119 -21.16 13.37 9.76
CA VAL A 119 -20.50 14.65 10.01
C VAL A 119 -19.09 14.38 10.53
N LEU A 120 -18.10 15.12 10.03
CA LEU A 120 -16.75 15.10 10.60
C LEU A 120 -16.79 15.59 12.06
N PRO A 121 -16.19 14.83 13.00
CA PRO A 121 -16.19 15.21 14.40
C PRO A 121 -15.44 16.54 14.59
N LYS A 122 -16.01 17.42 15.41
CA LYS A 122 -15.28 18.61 15.89
C LYS A 122 -14.52 18.21 17.15
N PHE A 123 -13.20 18.24 17.09
CA PHE A 123 -12.33 17.95 18.22
C PHE A 123 -11.27 19.04 18.39
N GLU A 124 -10.79 19.21 19.61
CA GLU A 124 -9.66 20.10 19.89
C GLU A 124 -8.35 19.34 19.68
N LEU A 125 -7.38 20.01 19.09
CA LEU A 125 -6.03 19.45 18.99
C LEU A 125 -5.36 19.57 20.35
N GLY A 126 -4.85 18.46 20.87
CA GLY A 126 -3.99 18.47 22.04
C GLY A 126 -2.71 19.28 21.81
N ASP A 127 -1.95 19.54 22.87
CA ASP A 127 -0.69 20.29 22.75
C ASP A 127 0.31 19.54 21.86
N LEU A 128 0.65 20.18 20.74
CA LEU A 128 1.56 19.67 19.72
C LEU A 128 3.01 20.06 20.00
N ASN A 129 3.26 21.04 20.87
CA ASN A 129 4.60 21.53 21.15
C ASN A 129 5.31 20.64 22.18
N GLY A 130 6.59 20.35 21.94
CA GLY A 130 7.43 19.67 22.91
C GLY A 130 7.01 18.23 23.19
N ILE A 131 6.32 17.56 22.24
CA ILE A 131 6.13 16.11 22.29
C ILE A 131 7.53 15.50 22.38
N ALA A 132 7.84 14.86 23.51
CA ALA A 132 9.13 14.20 23.68
C ALA A 132 9.22 13.05 22.68
N ILE A 133 10.31 12.94 21.92
CA ILE A 133 10.54 11.84 20.98
C ILE A 133 11.96 11.34 21.18
N GLU A 134 12.10 10.04 21.41
CA GLU A 134 13.41 9.41 21.54
C GLU A 134 13.82 8.91 20.16
N ARG A 135 14.83 9.54 19.55
CA ARG A 135 15.33 9.15 18.23
C ARG A 135 16.44 8.11 18.41
N PRO A 136 16.19 6.83 18.08
CA PRO A 136 17.26 5.84 18.09
C PRO A 136 18.23 6.15 16.96
N VAL A 137 19.53 6.18 17.25
CA VAL A 137 20.59 6.42 16.26
C VAL A 137 21.56 5.25 16.33
N ALA A 138 21.81 4.60 15.20
CA ALA A 138 22.85 3.61 15.06
C ALA A 138 23.94 4.17 14.14
N GLU A 139 25.20 4.07 14.56
CA GLU A 139 26.35 4.47 13.76
C GLU A 139 26.80 3.30 12.88
N VAL A 140 27.20 3.60 11.65
CA VAL A 140 27.81 2.61 10.76
C VAL A 140 29.31 2.53 11.07
N SER A 141 29.75 1.39 11.58
CA SER A 141 31.15 1.12 11.83
C SER A 141 31.91 0.77 10.54
N ASP A 142 33.22 1.02 10.52
CA ASP A 142 34.09 0.61 9.40
C ASP A 142 34.08 -0.93 9.20
N GLU A 143 33.92 -1.68 10.29
CA GLU A 143 33.85 -3.15 10.28
C GLU A 143 32.61 -3.67 9.53
N GLU A 144 31.47 -2.98 9.65
CA GLU A 144 30.26 -3.31 8.91
C GLU A 144 30.40 -3.01 7.43
N VAL A 145 31.01 -1.86 7.08
CA VAL A 145 31.31 -1.52 5.68
C VAL A 145 32.22 -2.59 5.08
N ASP A 146 33.24 -3.02 5.82
CA ASP A 146 34.15 -4.08 5.38
C ASP A 146 33.47 -5.42 5.22
N THR A 147 32.51 -5.73 6.10
CA THR A 147 31.69 -6.94 6.01
C THR A 147 30.83 -6.94 4.76
N GLU A 148 30.18 -5.81 4.43
CA GLU A 148 29.39 -5.67 3.21
C GLU A 148 30.25 -5.69 1.95
N VAL A 149 31.42 -5.04 1.95
CA VAL A 149 32.35 -5.09 0.81
C VAL A 149 32.83 -6.52 0.58
N LYS A 150 33.18 -7.26 1.64
CA LYS A 150 33.55 -8.69 1.54
C LYS A 150 32.38 -9.57 1.09
N ARG A 151 31.15 -9.24 1.50
CA ARG A 151 29.95 -9.94 1.03
C ARG A 151 29.73 -9.70 -0.46
N LEU A 152 29.82 -8.45 -0.92
CA LEU A 152 29.73 -8.10 -2.34
C LEU A 152 30.84 -8.79 -3.17
N ALA A 153 32.06 -8.85 -2.65
CA ALA A 153 33.16 -9.59 -3.29
C ALA A 153 32.86 -11.09 -3.43
N ARG A 154 32.29 -11.71 -2.40
CA ARG A 154 31.87 -13.12 -2.45
C ARG A 154 30.71 -13.35 -3.42
N ASP A 155 29.71 -12.46 -3.43
CA ASP A 155 28.54 -12.55 -4.31
C ASP A 155 28.89 -12.32 -5.79
N SER A 156 29.96 -11.57 -6.08
CA SER A 156 30.45 -11.27 -7.42
C SER A 156 31.64 -12.11 -7.86
N ALA A 157 32.01 -13.12 -7.07
CA ALA A 157 33.16 -13.97 -7.35
C ALA A 157 33.00 -14.66 -8.71
N GLU A 158 34.08 -14.61 -9.50
CA GLU A 158 34.23 -15.49 -10.65
C GLU A 158 34.61 -16.87 -10.13
N TYR A 159 34.19 -17.94 -10.82
CA TYR A 159 34.45 -19.30 -10.39
C TYR A 159 35.16 -20.06 -11.50
N GLN A 160 36.14 -20.87 -11.13
CA GLN A 160 36.87 -21.74 -12.04
C GLN A 160 36.74 -23.20 -11.61
N PRO A 161 36.54 -24.14 -12.56
CA PRO A 161 36.50 -25.56 -12.25
C PRO A 161 37.75 -26.00 -11.50
N LYS A 162 37.58 -26.85 -10.47
CA LYS A 162 38.68 -27.44 -9.73
C LYS A 162 38.54 -28.95 -9.61
N ASP A 163 39.69 -29.62 -9.52
CA ASP A 163 39.76 -31.02 -9.14
C ASP A 163 39.90 -31.12 -7.62
N GLY A 164 38.85 -31.60 -6.94
CA GLY A 164 38.87 -31.75 -5.49
C GLY A 164 37.49 -31.94 -4.87
N GLU A 165 37.50 -32.10 -3.55
CA GLU A 165 36.29 -32.10 -2.74
C GLU A 165 35.75 -30.67 -2.59
N ALA A 166 34.43 -30.55 -2.60
CA ALA A 166 33.74 -29.31 -2.34
C ALA A 166 34.01 -28.84 -0.89
N ALA A 167 34.33 -27.57 -0.74
CA ALA A 167 34.60 -26.90 0.52
C ALA A 167 33.73 -25.66 0.63
N ASP A 168 33.66 -25.09 1.83
CA ASP A 168 32.96 -23.84 2.08
C ASP A 168 33.45 -22.72 1.14
N GLY A 169 32.53 -21.99 0.52
CA GLY A 169 32.82 -20.96 -0.48
C GLY A 169 32.90 -21.43 -1.95
N ASP A 170 32.98 -22.74 -2.21
CA ASP A 170 32.94 -23.28 -3.58
C ASP A 170 31.55 -23.14 -4.22
N ARG A 171 31.49 -23.22 -5.54
CA ARG A 171 30.25 -23.32 -6.31
C ARG A 171 30.15 -24.67 -6.99
N LEU A 172 29.03 -25.36 -6.75
CA LEU A 172 28.69 -26.61 -7.40
C LEU A 172 27.70 -26.34 -8.52
N THR A 173 27.90 -26.99 -9.66
CA THR A 173 26.86 -27.16 -10.66
C THR A 173 26.20 -28.50 -10.40
N ILE A 174 24.92 -28.50 -10.06
CA ILE A 174 24.19 -29.72 -9.69
C ILE A 174 22.92 -29.91 -10.52
N SER A 175 22.52 -31.17 -10.64
CA SER A 175 21.16 -31.56 -10.99
C SER A 175 20.50 -32.06 -9.72
N TYR A 176 19.28 -31.62 -9.41
CA TYR A 176 18.56 -32.12 -8.25
C TYR A 176 17.10 -32.43 -8.56
N LEU A 177 16.57 -33.43 -7.85
CA LEU A 177 15.16 -33.77 -7.84
C LEU A 177 14.67 -33.93 -6.41
N GLY A 178 13.90 -32.95 -5.96
CA GLY A 178 13.24 -32.89 -4.67
C GLY A 178 11.97 -33.73 -4.64
N LYS A 179 11.80 -34.50 -3.57
CA LYS A 179 10.65 -35.38 -3.33
C LYS A 179 10.14 -35.22 -1.90
N ILE A 180 8.82 -35.24 -1.74
CA ILE A 180 8.15 -35.34 -0.44
C ILE A 180 7.40 -36.68 -0.44
N ASP A 181 7.62 -37.50 0.58
CA ASP A 181 7.06 -38.85 0.67
C ASP A 181 7.31 -39.71 -0.59
N GLY A 182 8.46 -39.50 -1.24
CA GLY A 182 8.86 -40.18 -2.47
C GLY A 182 8.25 -39.63 -3.77
N VAL A 183 7.39 -38.61 -3.69
CA VAL A 183 6.75 -37.98 -4.85
C VAL A 183 7.44 -36.65 -5.19
N PRO A 184 7.86 -36.43 -6.45
CA PRO A 184 8.39 -35.13 -6.88
C PRO A 184 7.38 -34.01 -6.71
N PHE A 185 7.84 -32.83 -6.30
CA PHE A 185 7.00 -31.64 -6.15
C PHE A 185 7.42 -30.53 -7.14
N ASP A 186 6.47 -29.65 -7.46
CA ASP A 186 6.69 -28.56 -8.42
C ASP A 186 7.67 -27.51 -7.87
N GLY A 187 8.57 -27.02 -8.73
CA GLY A 187 9.71 -26.18 -8.33
C GLY A 187 10.84 -26.92 -7.60
N GLY A 188 10.71 -28.24 -7.39
CA GLY A 188 11.70 -29.08 -6.71
C GLY A 188 12.76 -29.68 -7.62
N ALA A 189 12.87 -29.29 -8.89
CA ALA A 189 13.82 -29.87 -9.82
C ALA A 189 14.53 -28.83 -10.69
N ASP A 190 15.84 -28.96 -10.82
CA ASP A 190 16.66 -28.22 -11.78
C ASP A 190 17.80 -29.14 -12.21
N ASP A 191 18.14 -29.12 -13.49
CA ASP A 191 19.23 -29.93 -14.02
C ASP A 191 20.58 -29.21 -13.97
N ASN A 192 20.63 -27.87 -13.92
CA ASN A 192 21.89 -27.11 -13.95
C ASN A 192 21.87 -25.94 -12.95
N ALA A 193 21.49 -26.24 -11.71
CA ALA A 193 21.49 -25.27 -10.64
C ALA A 193 22.91 -24.98 -10.15
N PHE A 194 23.17 -23.71 -9.86
CA PHE A 194 24.39 -23.27 -9.20
C PHE A 194 24.16 -23.13 -7.70
N VAL A 195 24.94 -23.87 -6.90
CA VAL A 195 24.90 -23.80 -5.44
C VAL A 195 26.23 -23.31 -4.93
N GLN A 196 26.25 -22.12 -4.34
CA GLN A 196 27.42 -21.62 -3.62
C GLN A 196 27.33 -22.11 -2.17
N LEU A 197 28.32 -22.88 -1.72
CA LEU A 197 28.37 -23.39 -0.36
C LEU A 197 28.68 -22.27 0.63
N GLY A 198 27.89 -22.18 1.70
CA GLY A 198 28.02 -21.15 2.73
C GLY A 198 27.34 -19.83 2.37
N SER A 199 26.52 -19.82 1.31
CA SER A 199 25.77 -18.63 0.89
C SER A 199 24.48 -18.45 1.69
N GLY A 200 23.95 -19.53 2.28
CA GLY A 200 22.70 -19.52 3.04
C GLY A 200 21.48 -19.20 2.17
N ARG A 201 21.59 -19.36 0.85
CA ARG A 201 20.50 -19.11 -0.11
C ARG A 201 19.58 -20.31 -0.27
N PHE A 202 20.08 -21.51 0.01
CA PHE A 202 19.29 -22.74 0.01
C PHE A 202 18.69 -23.01 1.39
N ILE A 203 17.79 -24.00 1.43
CA ILE A 203 17.15 -24.45 2.68
C ILE A 203 18.22 -24.87 3.69
N PRO A 204 18.11 -24.49 4.97
CA PRO A 204 19.06 -24.90 5.99
C PRO A 204 19.26 -26.43 6.01
N GLY A 205 20.52 -26.87 6.05
CA GLY A 205 20.90 -28.27 5.96
C GLY A 205 21.17 -28.78 4.54
N PHE A 206 20.82 -28.02 3.49
CA PHE A 206 21.06 -28.43 2.10
C PHE A 206 22.53 -28.25 1.70
N GLU A 207 23.09 -27.06 1.91
CA GLU A 207 24.47 -26.74 1.52
C GLU A 207 25.49 -27.55 2.34
N GLU A 208 25.21 -27.76 3.63
CA GLU A 208 26.09 -28.45 4.57
C GLU A 208 26.27 -29.93 4.22
N GLN A 209 25.25 -30.58 3.64
CA GLN A 209 25.34 -31.98 3.20
C GLN A 209 26.09 -32.15 1.87
N LEU A 210 26.34 -31.05 1.14
CA LEU A 210 27.13 -31.03 -0.10
C LEU A 210 28.61 -30.76 0.15
N LEU A 211 29.00 -30.39 1.37
CA LEU A 211 30.40 -30.31 1.75
C LEU A 211 31.10 -31.66 1.55
N GLY A 212 32.30 -31.63 0.99
CA GLY A 212 33.09 -32.81 0.66
C GLY A 212 32.68 -33.52 -0.62
N ALA A 213 31.69 -33.04 -1.38
CA ALA A 213 31.24 -33.70 -2.61
C ALA A 213 32.24 -33.56 -3.76
N LYS A 214 32.33 -34.57 -4.61
CA LYS A 214 33.16 -34.56 -5.83
C LYS A 214 32.31 -34.42 -7.08
N ALA A 215 32.91 -33.90 -8.15
CA ALA A 215 32.30 -33.93 -9.47
C ALA A 215 32.00 -35.39 -9.89
N GLY A 216 30.79 -35.62 -10.38
CA GLY A 216 30.22 -36.93 -10.71
C GLY A 216 29.60 -37.70 -9.55
N GLU A 217 29.60 -37.15 -8.33
CA GLU A 217 29.02 -37.82 -7.15
C GLU A 217 27.50 -37.64 -7.09
N GLU A 218 26.80 -38.72 -6.75
CA GLU A 218 25.36 -38.70 -6.46
C GLU A 218 25.16 -38.76 -4.94
N ARG A 219 24.32 -37.86 -4.41
CA ARG A 219 23.97 -37.80 -2.99
C ARG A 219 22.47 -37.65 -2.81
N VAL A 220 21.95 -38.27 -1.76
CA VAL A 220 20.58 -38.03 -1.32
C VAL A 220 20.65 -37.14 -0.08
N LEU A 221 20.17 -35.90 -0.20
CA LEU A 221 20.12 -34.95 0.89
C LEU A 221 18.77 -35.05 1.60
N ASN A 222 18.78 -35.02 2.93
CA ASN A 222 17.55 -35.01 3.72
C ASN A 222 17.43 -33.65 4.40
N VAL A 223 16.41 -32.88 4.04
CA VAL A 223 16.21 -31.53 4.58
C VAL A 223 14.78 -31.36 5.08
N THR A 224 14.60 -30.46 6.02
CA THR A 224 13.28 -30.05 6.49
C THR A 224 13.07 -28.60 6.10
N PHE A 225 11.97 -28.33 5.41
CA PHE A 225 11.60 -26.97 5.08
C PHE A 225 11.29 -26.19 6.37
N PRO A 226 11.72 -24.92 6.49
CA PRO A 226 11.33 -24.05 7.59
C PRO A 226 9.81 -23.96 7.71
N GLU A 227 9.31 -23.73 8.92
CA GLU A 227 7.88 -23.52 9.15
C GLU A 227 7.37 -22.25 8.42
N ALA A 228 8.22 -21.24 8.26
CA ALA A 228 7.92 -19.98 7.57
C ALA A 228 8.27 -20.01 6.07
N TYR A 229 8.32 -21.17 5.42
CA TYR A 229 8.69 -21.26 4.01
C TYR A 229 7.58 -20.68 3.10
N GLY A 230 7.95 -19.87 2.10
CA GLY A 230 7.00 -19.12 1.26
C GLY A 230 6.02 -19.97 0.44
N ALA A 231 6.30 -21.27 0.30
CA ALA A 231 5.39 -22.25 -0.28
C ALA A 231 4.72 -23.08 0.83
N ALA A 232 3.47 -22.75 1.15
CA ALA A 232 2.68 -23.34 2.24
C ALA A 232 2.65 -24.88 2.20
N GLN A 233 2.58 -25.46 1.01
CA GLN A 233 2.53 -26.89 0.79
C GLN A 233 3.84 -27.62 1.14
N LEU A 234 4.95 -26.89 1.26
CA LEU A 234 6.29 -27.41 1.59
C LEU A 234 6.70 -27.09 3.03
N ALA A 235 6.17 -26.01 3.63
CA ALA A 235 6.50 -25.55 4.97
C ALA A 235 6.44 -26.68 6.02
N GLY A 236 7.50 -26.80 6.84
CA GLY A 236 7.62 -27.80 7.91
C GLY A 236 7.77 -29.26 7.46
N LYS A 237 7.70 -29.56 6.15
CA LYS A 237 7.80 -30.94 5.66
C LYS A 237 9.24 -31.40 5.52
N ALA A 238 9.46 -32.70 5.77
CA ALA A 238 10.69 -33.37 5.39
C ALA A 238 10.68 -33.69 3.90
N ALA A 239 11.79 -33.40 3.22
CA ALA A 239 11.98 -33.70 1.82
C ALA A 239 13.34 -34.34 1.58
N THR A 240 13.39 -35.18 0.55
CA THR A 240 14.62 -35.81 0.07
C THR A 240 14.98 -35.24 -1.29
N PHE A 241 16.24 -34.84 -1.47
CA PHE A 241 16.75 -34.36 -2.74
C PHE A 241 17.76 -35.34 -3.28
N ASP A 242 17.45 -35.95 -4.42
CA ASP A 242 18.43 -36.72 -5.19
C ASP A 242 19.27 -35.71 -5.97
N VAL A 243 20.53 -35.54 -5.58
CA VAL A 243 21.46 -34.56 -6.15
C VAL A 243 22.59 -35.26 -6.89
N VAL A 244 22.86 -34.82 -8.10
CA VAL A 244 24.02 -35.21 -8.90
C VAL A 244 24.93 -34.00 -9.04
N VAL A 245 26.14 -34.08 -8.49
CA VAL A 245 27.14 -33.02 -8.62
C VAL A 245 27.80 -33.16 -9.99
N LYS A 246 27.58 -32.20 -10.88
CA LYS A 246 28.17 -32.20 -12.23
C LYS A 246 29.57 -31.64 -12.23
N GLU A 247 29.77 -30.53 -11.51
CA GLU A 247 31.04 -29.81 -11.47
C GLU A 247 31.24 -29.16 -10.10
N VAL A 248 32.49 -29.10 -9.65
CA VAL A 248 32.92 -28.31 -8.49
C VAL A 248 33.85 -27.21 -9.00
N SER A 249 33.53 -25.97 -8.68
CA SER A 249 34.33 -24.80 -9.02
C SER A 249 34.75 -24.05 -7.76
N ALA A 250 36.01 -23.63 -7.69
CA ALA A 250 36.49 -22.74 -6.63
C ALA A 250 36.29 -21.27 -7.04
N PRO A 251 36.03 -20.37 -6.07
CA PRO A 251 36.07 -18.94 -6.33
C PRO A 251 37.49 -18.55 -6.74
N VAL A 252 37.59 -17.75 -7.79
CA VAL A 252 38.80 -17.02 -8.13
C VAL A 252 38.98 -15.96 -7.07
N GLU A 253 40.10 -16.01 -6.36
CA GLU A 253 40.42 -15.03 -5.33
C GLU A 253 40.51 -13.64 -5.97
N ALA A 254 39.49 -12.81 -5.74
CA ALA A 254 39.48 -11.44 -6.20
C ALA A 254 40.21 -10.59 -5.18
N THR A 255 41.28 -9.90 -5.62
CA THR A 255 41.86 -8.82 -4.81
C THR A 255 40.83 -7.70 -4.72
N ILE A 256 40.39 -7.39 -3.50
CA ILE A 256 39.49 -6.26 -3.25
C ILE A 256 40.34 -5.00 -3.32
N ASP A 257 40.53 -4.49 -4.55
CA ASP A 257 41.31 -3.29 -4.87
C ASP A 257 40.51 -2.34 -5.79
N ASP A 258 41.15 -1.26 -6.24
CA ASP A 258 40.53 -0.27 -7.13
C ASP A 258 40.13 -0.87 -8.48
N GLU A 259 40.83 -1.91 -8.97
CA GLU A 259 40.47 -2.58 -10.23
C GLU A 259 39.21 -3.44 -10.08
N TRP A 260 39.03 -4.06 -8.90
CA TRP A 260 37.77 -4.74 -8.57
C TRP A 260 36.61 -3.74 -8.45
N ALA A 261 36.81 -2.58 -7.81
CA ALA A 261 35.78 -1.54 -7.70
C ALA A 261 35.31 -1.02 -9.08
N LYS A 262 36.26 -0.88 -10.04
CA LYS A 262 35.94 -0.48 -11.43
C LYS A 262 35.01 -1.44 -12.16
N LYS A 263 34.95 -2.72 -11.77
CA LYS A 263 33.97 -3.68 -12.34
C LYS A 263 32.52 -3.27 -12.07
N PHE A 264 32.28 -2.47 -11.03
CA PHE A 264 30.97 -1.93 -10.66
C PHE A 264 30.75 -0.49 -11.14
N GLY A 265 31.66 0.05 -11.96
CA GLY A 265 31.60 1.43 -12.44
C GLY A 265 31.99 2.49 -11.41
N ILE A 266 32.76 2.11 -10.39
CA ILE A 266 33.25 2.99 -9.31
C ILE A 266 34.77 3.18 -9.45
N GLU A 267 35.29 4.39 -9.23
CA GLU A 267 36.68 4.71 -9.61
C GLU A 267 37.73 4.09 -8.67
N SER A 268 37.37 3.89 -7.40
CA SER A 268 38.27 3.37 -6.35
C SER A 268 37.54 2.54 -5.28
N LEU A 269 38.30 1.75 -4.52
CA LEU A 269 37.79 1.02 -3.37
C LEU A 269 37.31 1.95 -2.25
N GLU A 270 37.95 3.11 -2.10
CA GLU A 270 37.53 4.13 -1.13
C GLU A 270 36.14 4.69 -1.48
N GLU A 271 35.89 5.00 -2.75
CA GLU A 271 34.60 5.46 -3.23
C GLU A 271 33.52 4.37 -3.11
N LEU A 272 33.89 3.10 -3.35
CA LEU A 272 32.99 1.97 -3.13
C LEU A 272 32.60 1.84 -1.65
N ARG A 273 33.58 1.91 -0.74
CA ARG A 273 33.34 1.89 0.71
C ARG A 273 32.46 3.07 1.14
N ALA A 274 32.69 4.27 0.61
CA ALA A 274 31.87 5.44 0.89
C ALA A 274 30.42 5.25 0.42
N THR A 275 30.23 4.69 -0.78
CA THR A 275 28.91 4.37 -1.34
C THR A 275 28.18 3.34 -0.48
N MET A 276 28.87 2.27 -0.07
CA MET A 276 28.32 1.25 0.83
C MET A 276 27.94 1.84 2.19
N ARG A 277 28.78 2.71 2.76
CA ARG A 277 28.46 3.42 4.00
C ARG A 277 27.20 4.27 3.84
N GLN A 278 27.10 5.07 2.79
CA GLN A 278 25.91 5.90 2.53
C GLN A 278 24.65 5.04 2.38
N GLN A 279 24.75 3.87 1.73
CA GLN A 279 23.64 2.94 1.62
C GLN A 279 23.21 2.40 2.99
N LEU A 280 24.17 2.01 3.84
CA LEU A 280 23.89 1.56 5.21
C LEU A 280 23.29 2.68 6.06
N GLU A 281 23.85 3.89 6.01
CA GLU A 281 23.32 5.07 6.71
C GLU A 281 21.90 5.40 6.26
N SER A 282 21.60 5.28 4.96
CA SER A 282 20.25 5.48 4.43
C SER A 282 19.27 4.43 4.96
N GLN A 283 19.69 3.15 5.05
CA GLN A 283 18.87 2.08 5.63
C GLN A 283 18.57 2.33 7.12
N LEU A 284 19.59 2.66 7.91
CA LEU A 284 19.43 2.97 9.34
C LEU A 284 18.60 4.25 9.55
N GLY A 285 18.78 5.25 8.68
CA GLY A 285 17.98 6.47 8.67
C GLY A 285 16.51 6.19 8.40
N ALA A 286 16.20 5.32 7.44
CA ALA A 286 14.83 4.88 7.15
C ALA A 286 14.20 4.11 8.33
N ALA A 287 14.95 3.18 8.95
CA ALA A 287 14.48 2.46 10.14
C ALA A 287 14.21 3.41 11.31
N THR A 288 15.15 4.33 11.57
CA THR A 288 15.01 5.39 12.58
C THR A 288 13.77 6.24 12.33
N ARG A 289 13.55 6.65 11.08
CA ARG A 289 12.39 7.46 10.67
C ARG A 289 11.09 6.73 10.95
N THR A 290 11.02 5.44 10.65
CA THR A 290 9.84 4.61 10.95
C THR A 290 9.55 4.55 12.45
N LYS A 291 10.58 4.31 13.30
CA LYS A 291 10.41 4.26 14.76
C LYS A 291 10.00 5.62 15.34
N VAL A 292 10.61 6.70 14.89
CA VAL A 292 10.29 8.08 15.29
C VAL A 292 8.85 8.44 14.89
N LYS A 293 8.44 8.12 13.66
CA LYS A 293 7.08 8.35 13.17
C LYS A 293 6.07 7.56 14.01
N ARG A 294 6.34 6.28 14.30
CA ARG A 294 5.49 5.45 15.16
C ARG A 294 5.31 6.08 16.54
N GLN A 295 6.41 6.43 17.23
CA GLN A 295 6.35 7.10 18.53
C GLN A 295 5.53 8.40 18.52
N LEU A 296 5.68 9.21 17.47
CA LEU A 296 4.88 10.43 17.32
C LEU A 296 3.39 10.09 17.19
N LEU A 297 3.05 9.16 16.31
CA LEU A 297 1.66 8.74 16.09
C LEU A 297 1.04 8.08 17.33
N ASP A 298 1.80 7.30 18.10
CA ASP A 298 1.36 6.76 19.39
C ASP A 298 0.98 7.89 20.35
N LYS A 299 1.85 8.89 20.51
CA LYS A 299 1.61 10.04 21.40
C LYS A 299 0.45 10.92 20.93
N LEU A 300 0.24 11.02 19.63
CA LEU A 300 -0.94 11.70 19.08
C LEU A 300 -2.21 10.91 19.38
N ASP A 301 -2.19 9.59 19.24
CA ASP A 301 -3.36 8.75 19.53
C ASP A 301 -3.77 8.84 21.00
N GLU A 302 -2.80 8.76 21.93
CA GLU A 302 -3.05 8.88 23.37
C GLU A 302 -3.68 10.22 23.79
N LYS A 303 -3.32 11.30 23.07
CA LYS A 303 -3.80 12.66 23.37
C LYS A 303 -5.18 12.98 22.80
N HIS A 304 -5.71 12.14 21.90
CA HIS A 304 -6.96 12.44 21.21
C HIS A 304 -7.95 11.30 21.37
N ALA A 305 -9.11 11.60 21.94
CA ALA A 305 -10.23 10.67 22.02
C ALA A 305 -11.50 11.41 21.61
N PHE A 306 -12.11 10.97 20.51
CA PHE A 306 -13.36 11.53 19.99
C PHE A 306 -14.13 10.47 19.19
N GLU A 307 -15.42 10.72 18.99
CA GLU A 307 -16.29 9.84 18.21
C GLU A 307 -15.82 9.78 16.75
N LEU A 308 -15.68 8.59 16.19
CA LEU A 308 -15.23 8.39 14.81
C LEU A 308 -16.42 8.12 13.89
N PRO A 309 -16.42 8.65 12.65
CA PRO A 309 -17.43 8.30 11.65
C PRO A 309 -17.42 6.77 11.40
N PRO A 310 -18.49 6.04 11.75
CA PRO A 310 -18.46 4.58 11.71
C PRO A 310 -18.30 4.02 10.29
N THR A 311 -18.74 4.74 9.25
CA THR A 311 -18.51 4.32 7.87
C THR A 311 -17.02 4.42 7.49
N MET A 312 -16.29 5.43 7.97
CA MET A 312 -14.83 5.51 7.75
C MET A 312 -14.10 4.38 8.45
N VAL A 313 -14.47 4.09 9.70
CA VAL A 313 -13.90 2.97 10.47
C VAL A 313 -14.16 1.65 9.76
N GLU A 314 -15.37 1.44 9.25
CA GLU A 314 -15.72 0.21 8.53
C GLU A 314 -14.95 0.11 7.20
N GLN A 315 -14.82 1.19 6.43
CA GLN A 315 -14.02 1.18 5.19
C GLN A 315 -12.55 0.84 5.46
N GLU A 316 -11.95 1.45 6.48
CA GLU A 316 -10.56 1.16 6.86
C GLU A 316 -10.41 -0.27 7.38
N PHE A 317 -11.37 -0.74 8.18
CA PHE A 317 -11.40 -2.13 8.64
C PHE A 317 -11.46 -3.11 7.47
N GLN A 318 -12.35 -2.88 6.49
CA GLN A 318 -12.44 -3.73 5.30
C GLN A 318 -11.15 -3.70 4.47
N ASN A 319 -10.48 -2.55 4.35
CA ASN A 319 -9.20 -2.45 3.65
C ASN A 319 -8.14 -3.34 4.31
N VAL A 320 -7.98 -3.21 5.63
CA VAL A 320 -7.02 -4.00 6.42
C VAL A 320 -7.39 -5.48 6.40
N TRP A 321 -8.66 -5.80 6.62
CA TRP A 321 -9.15 -7.17 6.68
C TRP A 321 -9.00 -7.89 5.34
N ASN A 322 -9.27 -7.22 4.22
CA ASN A 322 -9.06 -7.78 2.88
C ASN A 322 -7.59 -8.07 2.60
N GLN A 323 -6.67 -7.21 3.07
CA GLN A 323 -5.24 -7.46 2.92
C GLN A 323 -4.80 -8.68 3.74
N VAL A 324 -5.16 -8.73 5.02
CA VAL A 324 -4.83 -9.83 5.93
C VAL A 324 -5.39 -11.16 5.42
N THR A 325 -6.64 -11.18 4.98
CA THR A 325 -7.27 -12.41 4.46
C THR A 325 -6.66 -12.86 3.14
N GLN A 326 -6.26 -11.94 2.26
CA GLN A 326 -5.52 -12.29 1.05
C GLN A 326 -4.13 -12.85 1.37
N ASP A 327 -3.43 -12.28 2.34
CA ASP A 327 -2.10 -12.75 2.73
C ASP A 327 -2.18 -14.14 3.38
N LEU A 328 -3.15 -14.38 4.28
CA LEU A 328 -3.44 -15.71 4.83
C LEU A 328 -3.78 -16.73 3.75
N GLN A 329 -4.60 -16.36 2.77
CA GLN A 329 -4.94 -17.22 1.63
C GLN A 329 -3.72 -17.56 0.78
N ARG A 330 -2.86 -16.58 0.50
CA ARG A 330 -1.62 -16.79 -0.26
C ARG A 330 -0.63 -17.67 0.50
N SER A 331 -0.54 -17.50 1.82
CA SER A 331 0.30 -18.32 2.68
C SER A 331 -0.33 -19.66 3.04
N GLY A 332 -1.54 -19.97 2.59
CA GLY A 332 -2.26 -21.21 2.93
C GLY A 332 -2.50 -21.41 4.42
N ARG A 333 -2.51 -20.33 5.21
CA ARG A 333 -2.68 -20.34 6.67
C ARG A 333 -4.09 -19.92 7.05
N SER A 334 -4.51 -20.29 8.24
CA SER A 334 -5.75 -19.89 8.88
C SER A 334 -5.47 -19.09 10.16
N PHE A 335 -6.47 -18.38 10.66
CA PHE A 335 -6.38 -17.69 11.96
C PHE A 335 -6.07 -18.66 13.12
N ALA A 336 -6.48 -19.92 13.00
CA ALA A 336 -6.16 -20.95 13.99
C ALA A 336 -4.65 -21.27 14.02
N ASP A 337 -3.94 -21.10 12.89
CA ASP A 337 -2.47 -21.24 12.81
C ASP A 337 -1.73 -20.01 13.37
N GLU A 338 -2.47 -19.01 13.85
CA GLU A 338 -1.98 -17.82 14.56
C GLU A 338 -2.48 -17.77 16.01
N ASP A 339 -2.96 -18.90 16.55
CA ASP A 339 -3.49 -19.01 17.90
C ASP A 339 -4.65 -18.04 18.22
N THR A 340 -5.42 -17.62 17.19
CA THR A 340 -6.55 -16.71 17.33
C THR A 340 -7.83 -17.20 16.63
N THR A 341 -8.97 -16.61 16.96
CA THR A 341 -10.23 -16.85 16.22
C THR A 341 -10.48 -15.72 15.24
N GLU A 342 -11.27 -16.00 14.20
CA GLU A 342 -11.65 -14.95 13.23
C GLU A 342 -12.34 -13.78 13.93
N GLU A 343 -13.23 -14.04 14.90
CA GLU A 343 -13.91 -12.99 15.65
C GLU A 343 -12.94 -12.15 16.51
N ALA A 344 -11.97 -12.79 17.15
CA ALA A 344 -10.96 -12.09 17.95
C ALA A 344 -10.05 -11.24 17.06
N ALA A 345 -9.57 -11.81 15.95
CA ALA A 345 -8.81 -11.09 14.95
C ALA A 345 -9.59 -9.89 14.39
N LYS A 346 -10.87 -10.06 14.03
CA LYS A 346 -11.73 -8.96 13.58
C LYS A 346 -11.83 -7.85 14.61
N ALA A 347 -11.96 -8.17 15.90
CA ALA A 347 -12.00 -7.17 16.96
C ALA A 347 -10.70 -6.37 17.07
N ASP A 348 -9.54 -7.04 16.95
CA ASP A 348 -8.24 -6.37 17.02
C ASP A 348 -7.96 -5.52 15.77
N TYR A 349 -8.24 -6.04 14.57
CA TYR A 349 -8.14 -5.24 13.33
C TYR A 349 -9.11 -4.07 13.30
N ARG A 350 -10.28 -4.18 13.97
CA ARG A 350 -11.19 -3.04 14.13
C ARG A 350 -10.58 -1.94 15.00
N LYS A 351 -9.87 -2.28 16.08
CA LYS A 351 -9.12 -1.28 16.88
C LYS A 351 -8.01 -0.61 16.05
N ILE A 352 -7.33 -1.38 15.21
CA ILE A 352 -6.31 -0.83 14.29
C ILE A 352 -6.96 0.16 13.32
N ALA A 353 -8.11 -0.19 12.74
CA ALA A 353 -8.86 0.69 11.84
C ALA A 353 -9.34 1.97 12.53
N GLU A 354 -9.88 1.86 13.75
CA GLU A 354 -10.27 3.02 14.57
C GLU A 354 -9.08 3.94 14.82
N ARG A 355 -7.93 3.38 15.20
CA ARG A 355 -6.69 4.13 15.40
C ARG A 355 -6.24 4.84 14.13
N ARG A 356 -6.25 4.18 12.97
CA ARG A 356 -5.87 4.77 11.67
C ARG A 356 -6.79 5.91 11.27
N VAL A 357 -8.10 5.73 11.41
CA VAL A 357 -9.08 6.78 11.12
C VAL A 357 -8.91 7.97 12.05
N ARG A 358 -8.71 7.73 13.36
CA ARG A 358 -8.45 8.78 14.34
C ARG A 358 -7.22 9.60 13.98
N LEU A 359 -6.10 8.94 13.75
CA LEU A 359 -4.85 9.60 13.38
C LEU A 359 -4.95 10.33 12.04
N GLY A 360 -5.62 9.74 11.04
CA GLY A 360 -5.86 10.39 9.76
C GLY A 360 -6.64 11.70 9.92
N LEU A 361 -7.69 11.72 10.75
CA LEU A 361 -8.45 12.92 11.06
C LEU A 361 -7.62 13.96 11.82
N VAL A 362 -6.84 13.54 12.81
CA VAL A 362 -5.94 14.43 13.57
C VAL A 362 -4.89 15.07 12.65
N LEU A 363 -4.23 14.28 11.80
CA LEU A 363 -3.23 14.79 10.86
C LEU A 363 -3.86 15.72 9.81
N SER A 364 -5.07 15.41 9.33
CA SER A 364 -5.83 16.28 8.43
C SER A 364 -6.11 17.63 9.07
N GLU A 365 -6.63 17.65 10.31
CA GLU A 365 -6.92 18.89 11.05
C GLU A 365 -5.64 19.71 11.33
N ILE A 366 -4.53 19.05 11.66
CA ILE A 366 -3.22 19.70 11.83
C ILE A 366 -2.75 20.31 10.50
N GLY A 367 -2.81 19.56 9.41
CA GLY A 367 -2.39 20.05 8.11
C GLY A 367 -3.25 21.21 7.62
N GLU A 368 -4.57 21.16 7.82
CA GLU A 368 -5.48 22.27 7.49
C GLU A 368 -5.16 23.54 8.30
N LYS A 369 -5.03 23.44 9.63
CA LYS A 369 -4.73 24.61 10.49
C LYS A 369 -3.38 25.25 10.18
N ASN A 370 -2.41 24.45 9.76
CA ASN A 370 -1.07 24.92 9.43
C ASN A 370 -0.87 25.15 7.91
N SER A 371 -1.94 25.05 7.12
CA SER A 371 -1.91 25.26 5.65
C SER A 371 -0.86 24.42 4.93
N ILE A 372 -0.65 23.19 5.39
CA ILE A 372 0.22 22.22 4.74
C ILE A 372 -0.47 21.71 3.47
N GLN A 373 0.22 21.82 2.33
CA GLN A 373 -0.33 21.43 1.03
C GLN A 373 0.66 20.55 0.28
N VAL A 374 0.12 19.59 -0.48
CA VAL A 374 0.88 18.78 -1.43
C VAL A 374 0.80 19.45 -2.80
N THR A 375 1.95 19.82 -3.33
CA THR A 375 2.09 20.43 -4.65
C THR A 375 2.00 19.37 -5.74
N ASP A 376 1.58 19.76 -6.94
CA ASP A 376 1.53 18.83 -8.07
C ASP A 376 2.92 18.31 -8.46
N GLU A 377 3.98 19.12 -8.26
CA GLU A 377 5.37 18.70 -8.48
C GLU A 377 5.77 17.54 -7.56
N GLU A 378 5.34 17.54 -6.30
CA GLU A 378 5.59 16.45 -5.35
C GLU A 378 4.87 15.17 -5.77
N VAL A 379 3.63 15.28 -6.27
CA VAL A 379 2.87 14.13 -6.80
C VAL A 379 3.56 13.56 -8.05
N GLN A 380 4.04 14.41 -8.95
CA GLN A 380 4.78 13.96 -10.13
C GLN A 380 6.09 13.26 -9.75
N ARG A 381 6.79 13.76 -8.73
CA ARG A 381 8.01 13.11 -8.21
C ARG A 381 7.68 11.73 -7.65
N ALA A 382 6.65 11.61 -6.81
CA ALA A 382 6.21 10.33 -6.27
C ALA A 382 5.79 9.33 -7.36
N LEU A 383 5.15 9.81 -8.43
CA LEU A 383 4.84 8.98 -9.60
C LEU A 383 6.11 8.45 -10.27
N VAL A 384 7.12 9.30 -10.50
CA VAL A 384 8.40 8.89 -11.07
C VAL A 384 9.10 7.87 -10.18
N ASP A 385 9.10 8.08 -8.87
CA ASP A 385 9.70 7.13 -7.92
C ASP A 385 8.95 5.80 -7.91
N ARG A 386 7.62 5.82 -8.01
CA ARG A 386 6.82 4.61 -8.16
C ARG A 386 7.14 3.86 -9.45
N ILE A 387 7.32 4.56 -10.57
CA ILE A 387 7.70 3.96 -11.86
C ILE A 387 9.06 3.27 -11.76
N ARG A 388 10.03 3.89 -11.09
CA ARG A 388 11.38 3.33 -10.90
C ARG A 388 11.40 2.03 -10.09
N GLN A 389 10.37 1.77 -9.29
CA GLN A 389 10.23 0.51 -8.54
C GLN A 389 9.86 -0.69 -9.44
N PHE A 390 9.49 -0.47 -10.70
CA PHE A 390 9.10 -1.53 -11.64
C PHE A 390 9.94 -1.51 -12.93
N PRO A 391 11.25 -1.84 -12.88
CA PRO A 391 12.09 -1.92 -14.07
C PRO A 391 11.52 -2.87 -15.14
N GLY A 392 11.47 -2.42 -16.39
CA GLY A 392 10.92 -3.17 -17.53
C GLY A 392 9.40 -3.09 -17.70
N GLN A 393 8.68 -2.44 -16.78
CA GLN A 393 7.22 -2.22 -16.85
C GLN A 393 6.86 -0.73 -16.75
N GLU A 394 7.82 0.17 -16.90
CA GLU A 394 7.70 1.60 -16.59
C GLU A 394 6.55 2.26 -17.36
N LYS A 395 6.42 1.91 -18.64
CA LYS A 395 5.36 2.44 -19.51
C LYS A 395 3.97 2.01 -19.06
N GLN A 396 3.81 0.75 -18.63
CA GLN A 396 2.51 0.22 -18.18
C GLN A 396 2.08 0.89 -16.88
N VAL A 397 3.02 1.08 -15.94
CA VAL A 397 2.76 1.78 -14.68
C VAL A 397 2.39 3.25 -14.95
N TYR A 398 3.13 3.92 -15.83
CA TYR A 398 2.81 5.30 -16.22
C TYR A 398 1.42 5.43 -16.86
N ASP A 399 1.10 4.57 -17.85
CA ASP A 399 -0.20 4.58 -18.51
C ASP A 399 -1.34 4.28 -17.51
N PHE A 400 -1.14 3.36 -16.56
CA PHE A 400 -2.10 3.09 -15.48
C PHE A 400 -2.42 4.34 -14.65
N TYR A 401 -1.41 5.06 -14.16
CA TYR A 401 -1.66 6.27 -13.35
C TYR A 401 -2.24 7.43 -14.17
N ARG A 402 -1.91 7.50 -15.47
CA ARG A 402 -2.51 8.50 -16.37
C ARG A 402 -4.00 8.23 -16.62
N GLU A 403 -4.37 6.98 -16.76
CA GLU A 403 -5.74 6.55 -17.08
C GLU A 403 -6.63 6.46 -15.83
N ASN A 404 -6.05 6.41 -14.64
CA ASN A 404 -6.75 6.32 -13.36
C ASN A 404 -6.46 7.56 -12.48
N PRO A 405 -7.23 8.66 -12.63
CA PRO A 405 -7.08 9.86 -11.81
C PRO A 405 -7.14 9.59 -10.29
N ASP A 406 -7.96 8.64 -9.86
CA ASP A 406 -8.08 8.25 -8.45
C ASP A 406 -6.81 7.58 -7.93
N ALA A 407 -6.15 6.77 -8.76
CA ALA A 407 -4.86 6.18 -8.41
C ALA A 407 -3.76 7.26 -8.31
N LEU A 408 -3.79 8.27 -9.17
CA LEU A 408 -2.86 9.40 -9.04
C LEU A 408 -3.17 10.23 -7.79
N ALA A 409 -4.44 10.43 -7.46
CA ALA A 409 -4.86 11.15 -6.26
C ALA A 409 -4.45 10.41 -4.97
N SER A 410 -4.42 9.08 -4.98
CA SER A 410 -3.98 8.30 -3.80
C SER A 410 -2.51 8.51 -3.45
N LEU A 411 -1.66 8.95 -4.39
CA LEU A 411 -0.27 9.32 -4.09
C LEU A 411 -0.17 10.58 -3.22
N ARG A 412 -1.20 11.43 -3.16
CA ARG A 412 -1.19 12.65 -2.34
C ARG A 412 -1.24 12.35 -0.85
N ALA A 413 -2.01 11.35 -0.43
CA ALA A 413 -2.24 11.08 0.99
C ALA A 413 -0.94 10.72 1.76
N PRO A 414 -0.10 9.79 1.27
CA PRO A 414 1.18 9.51 1.93
C PRO A 414 2.13 10.72 1.97
N ILE A 415 2.16 11.53 0.91
CA ILE A 415 3.00 12.75 0.88
C ILE A 415 2.50 13.77 1.91
N PHE A 416 1.19 13.98 1.97
CA PHE A 416 0.58 14.88 2.94
C PHE A 416 0.89 14.42 4.37
N GLU A 417 0.70 13.13 4.65
CA GLU A 417 1.02 12.52 5.94
C GLU A 417 2.49 12.77 6.33
N GLU A 418 3.44 12.49 5.44
CA GLU A 418 4.86 12.73 5.71
C GLU A 418 5.16 14.21 5.99
N LYS A 419 4.54 15.13 5.25
CA LYS A 419 4.72 16.58 5.48
C LYS A 419 4.18 17.03 6.83
N VAL A 420 3.03 16.50 7.25
CA VAL A 420 2.47 16.79 8.57
C VAL A 420 3.35 16.21 9.67
N VAL A 421 3.86 14.99 9.49
CA VAL A 421 4.82 14.36 10.41
C VAL A 421 6.10 15.18 10.50
N ASP A 422 6.67 15.62 9.39
CA ASP A 422 7.86 16.49 9.36
C ASP A 422 7.64 17.80 10.12
N TYR A 423 6.48 18.43 9.90
CA TYR A 423 6.10 19.64 10.63
C TYR A 423 6.06 19.39 12.15
N LEU A 424 5.43 18.29 12.57
CA LEU A 424 5.31 17.94 13.99
C LEU A 424 6.65 17.57 14.61
N LEU A 425 7.51 16.84 13.90
CA LEU A 425 8.86 16.53 14.36
C LEU A 425 9.72 17.80 14.49
N GLY A 426 9.46 18.83 13.68
CA GLY A 426 10.08 20.16 13.84
C GLY A 426 9.67 20.88 15.13
N LEU A 427 8.52 20.53 15.73
CA LEU A 427 8.02 21.08 17.00
C LEU A 427 8.31 20.17 18.21
N ALA A 428 8.70 18.92 17.95
CA ALA A 428 8.94 17.90 18.96
C ALA A 428 10.24 18.15 19.74
N ALA A 429 10.28 17.69 20.99
CA ALA A 429 11.49 17.66 21.80
C ALA A 429 12.23 16.34 21.53
N ILE A 430 13.18 16.38 20.57
CA ILE A 430 13.92 15.19 20.13
C ILE A 430 15.14 14.96 21.03
N THR A 431 15.28 13.75 21.56
CA THR A 431 16.47 13.29 22.27
C THR A 431 17.07 12.08 21.56
N ASP A 432 18.36 12.16 21.20
CA ASP A 432 19.05 11.08 20.53
C ASP A 432 19.49 10.00 21.53
N LYS A 433 19.26 8.74 21.16
CA LYS A 433 19.74 7.58 21.91
C LYS A 433 20.52 6.67 20.99
N THR A 434 21.78 6.46 21.31
CA THR A 434 22.61 5.48 20.60
C THR A 434 22.10 4.07 20.89
N VAL A 435 21.79 3.32 19.84
CA VAL A 435 21.34 1.92 19.92
C VAL A 435 22.18 1.06 18.99
N SER A 436 22.16 -0.26 19.21
CA SER A 436 22.78 -1.18 18.26
C SER A 436 21.98 -1.23 16.96
N ARG A 437 22.64 -1.57 15.84
CA ARG A 437 21.95 -1.81 14.57
C ARG A 437 20.89 -2.90 14.70
N GLU A 438 21.20 -3.97 15.42
CA GLU A 438 20.28 -5.08 15.62
C GLU A 438 18.99 -4.60 16.30
N ASP A 439 19.10 -3.78 17.34
CA ASP A 439 17.94 -3.24 18.06
C ASP A 439 17.16 -2.20 17.23
N LEU A 440 17.86 -1.46 16.36
CA LEU A 440 17.20 -0.54 15.42
C LEU A 440 16.44 -1.29 14.32
N MET A 441 16.95 -2.43 13.87
CA MET A 441 16.37 -3.21 12.77
C MET A 441 15.33 -4.23 13.23
N LYS A 442 15.25 -4.55 14.53
CA LYS A 442 14.17 -5.36 15.10
C LYS A 442 12.82 -4.67 14.91
N ASP A 443 11.84 -5.43 14.40
CA ASP A 443 10.45 -5.01 14.30
C ASP A 443 9.81 -5.00 15.69
N ASP A 444 9.28 -3.86 16.11
CA ASP A 444 8.65 -3.69 17.44
C ASP A 444 7.39 -4.59 17.61
N GLU A 445 6.88 -5.26 16.55
CA GLU A 445 5.82 -6.28 16.66
C GLU A 445 6.30 -7.57 17.35
N GLU A 446 7.60 -7.87 17.33
CA GLU A 446 8.17 -8.97 18.13
C GLU A 446 8.27 -8.61 19.61
N GLU A 447 8.48 -7.34 19.97
CA GLU A 447 8.51 -6.87 21.36
C GLU A 447 7.12 -6.88 22.02
N ALA A 448 6.03 -6.72 21.27
CA ALA A 448 4.67 -6.82 21.81
C ALA A 448 4.21 -8.28 22.05
N LYS A 449 4.95 -9.27 21.52
CA LYS A 449 4.70 -10.71 21.67
C LYS A 449 5.66 -11.41 22.64
N ALA A 450 6.66 -10.70 23.17
CA ALA A 450 7.55 -11.15 24.25
C ALA A 450 7.07 -10.62 25.60
#